data_AF-A0A7Y5DWW3-F1
#
_entry.id   AF-A0A7Y5DWW3-F1
#
_cell.length_a   1.000
_cell.length_b   1.000
_cell.length_c   1.000
_cell.angle_alpha   90.00
_cell.angle_beta   90.00
_cell.angle_gamma   90.00
#
_symmetry.space_group_name_H-M   'P 1'
#
loop_
_entity.id
_entity.type
_entity.pdbx_description
1 polymer ?
#
loop_
_entity_poly.entity_id
_entity_poly.type
_entity_poly.pdbx_seq_one_letter_code
_entity_poly.pdbx_strand_id
1 'polypeptide(L)'
;MARMYSPARPEEARVLRAFGAAVVLISQAGMTRRAWFESHEKSPFASVARLESWQEAMADGVIEPHELEAQKARLLTLLRELEPLLDDAVHEKVTRVLEEWTVFTAMQTTLLVDDLGTGGT
;
A
#
# COMPACT_ATOMS: atom_id res chain seq x y z
N MET A 1 44.38 60.18 -24.85
CA MET A 1 43.14 59.57 -24.33
C MET A 1 43.53 58.73 -23.12
N ALA A 2 43.48 59.30 -21.91
CA ALA A 2 42.32 59.28 -21.01
C ALA A 2 42.05 57.89 -20.40
N ARG A 3 42.46 57.75 -19.12
CA ARG A 3 41.85 56.99 -18.00
C ARG A 3 41.68 55.46 -18.16
N MET A 4 41.90 54.62 -17.15
CA MET A 4 42.25 54.80 -15.73
C MET A 4 42.54 53.42 -15.12
N TYR A 5 43.53 53.38 -14.22
CA TYR A 5 43.59 52.58 -12.97
C TYR A 5 43.75 51.03 -13.02
N SER A 6 45.03 50.62 -12.96
CA SER A 6 45.56 49.51 -12.13
C SER A 6 45.39 49.87 -10.62
N PRO A 7 45.52 48.99 -9.58
CA PRO A 7 46.40 47.82 -9.53
C PRO A 7 46.00 46.66 -8.56
N ALA A 8 46.96 45.74 -8.39
CA ALA A 8 47.24 44.91 -7.21
C ALA A 8 46.78 43.45 -7.22
N ARG A 9 47.67 42.65 -6.63
CA ARG A 9 47.89 41.20 -6.79
C ARG A 9 47.58 40.53 -5.40
N PRO A 10 48.09 39.33 -5.07
CA PRO A 10 47.37 38.21 -4.43
C PRO A 10 47.43 38.16 -2.88
N GLU A 11 46.51 37.45 -2.21
CA GLU A 11 46.65 36.98 -0.79
C GLU A 11 45.61 35.87 -0.51
N GLU A 12 46.04 34.67 -0.08
CA GLU A 12 46.02 34.18 1.32
C GLU A 12 44.61 33.82 1.84
N ALA A 13 44.25 32.53 1.91
CA ALA A 13 44.45 31.68 3.08
C ALA A 13 43.76 32.19 4.38
N ARG A 14 42.60 31.61 4.75
CA ARG A 14 42.37 30.91 6.03
C ARG A 14 40.90 30.53 6.27
N VAL A 15 40.71 29.23 6.45
CA VAL A 15 39.87 28.52 7.44
C VAL A 15 38.89 29.36 8.26
N LEU A 16 37.60 29.02 8.22
CA LEU A 16 36.75 28.95 9.42
C LEU A 16 35.76 27.78 9.33
N ARG A 17 35.87 26.88 10.32
CA ARG A 17 34.92 25.80 10.61
C ARG A 17 33.57 26.39 11.03
N ALA A 18 32.47 25.77 10.60
CA ALA A 18 31.21 25.82 11.33
C ALA A 18 30.88 24.41 11.85
N PHE A 19 30.84 24.31 13.18
CA PHE A 19 30.24 23.23 13.95
C PHE A 19 28.75 23.10 13.64
N GLY A 20 28.20 21.89 13.76
CA GLY A 20 26.79 21.72 14.12
C GLY A 20 26.01 20.75 13.26
N ALA A 21 25.65 19.62 13.87
CA ALA A 21 24.65 18.63 13.45
C ALA A 21 24.92 17.93 12.10
N ALA A 22 25.38 16.69 12.18
CA ALA A 22 25.04 15.71 11.16
C ALA A 22 23.51 15.62 11.10
N VAL A 23 22.89 16.35 10.18
CA VAL A 23 21.52 16.07 9.77
C VAL A 23 21.59 14.69 9.12
N VAL A 24 21.20 13.69 9.90
CA VAL A 24 20.82 12.39 9.34
C VAL A 24 19.61 12.70 8.47
N LEU A 25 19.85 12.89 7.17
CA LEU A 25 18.80 12.82 6.18
C LEU A 25 18.32 11.38 6.18
N ILE A 26 17.36 11.08 7.06
CA ILE A 26 16.51 9.91 6.91
C ILE A 26 15.82 10.14 5.56
N SER A 27 16.31 9.46 4.53
CA SER A 27 15.59 9.34 3.28
C SER A 27 14.29 8.64 3.63
N GLN A 28 13.21 9.40 3.78
CA GLN A 28 11.89 8.84 3.61
C GLN A 28 11.84 8.42 2.14
N ALA A 29 12.19 7.16 1.87
CA ALA A 29 11.78 6.51 0.64
C ALA A 29 10.25 6.64 0.64
N GLY A 30 9.75 7.64 -0.09
CA GLY A 30 8.33 7.91 -0.16
C GLY A 30 7.63 6.61 -0.49
N MET A 31 6.66 6.21 0.34
CA MET A 31 5.80 5.05 0.07
C MET A 31 5.21 5.22 -1.31
N THR A 32 5.88 4.68 -2.32
CA THR A 32 5.45 4.80 -3.71
C THR A 32 4.17 3.99 -3.76
N ARG A 33 3.04 4.69 -3.91
CA ARG A 33 1.72 4.05 -3.95
C ARG A 33 1.79 2.97 -5.02
N ARG A 34 1.61 1.71 -4.62
CA ARG A 34 1.47 0.63 -5.58
C ARG A 34 0.22 0.91 -6.40
N ALA A 35 0.39 1.18 -7.69
CA ALA A 35 -0.74 1.35 -8.59
C ALA A 35 -1.44 0.00 -8.78
N TRP A 36 -2.77 0.06 -8.81
CA TRP A 36 -3.61 -1.13 -8.83
C TRP A 36 -3.66 -1.78 -10.22
N PHE A 37 -3.45 -1.02 -11.31
CA PHE A 37 -3.66 -1.51 -12.67
C PHE A 37 -2.46 -1.28 -13.62
N GLU A 38 -1.28 -0.94 -13.10
CA GLU A 38 -0.09 -0.66 -13.93
C GLU A 38 0.67 -1.93 -14.38
N SER A 39 0.31 -3.11 -13.87
CA SER A 39 0.84 -4.40 -14.34
C SER A 39 -0.11 -5.01 -15.38
N HIS A 40 0.38 -5.95 -16.19
CA HIS A 40 -0.41 -6.72 -17.17
C HIS A 40 -1.36 -7.73 -16.50
N GLU A 41 -1.50 -7.64 -15.17
CA GLU A 41 -2.39 -8.48 -14.39
C GLU A 41 -3.84 -8.03 -14.62
N LYS A 42 -4.73 -9.01 -14.83
CA LYS A 42 -6.17 -8.76 -15.03
C LYS A 42 -6.90 -8.37 -13.73
N SER A 43 -6.19 -8.40 -12.60
CA SER A 43 -6.72 -8.11 -11.27
C SER A 43 -5.76 -7.17 -10.54
N PRO A 44 -6.28 -6.17 -9.82
CA PRO A 44 -5.44 -5.27 -9.03
C PRO A 44 -4.90 -5.89 -7.75
N PHE A 45 -5.44 -7.05 -7.36
CA PHE A 45 -5.05 -7.73 -6.14
C PHE A 45 -3.89 -8.69 -6.42
N ALA A 46 -2.93 -8.72 -5.50
CA ALA A 46 -1.92 -9.77 -5.50
C ALA A 46 -2.62 -11.14 -5.45
N SER A 47 -2.07 -12.14 -6.13
CA SER A 47 -2.50 -13.53 -5.95
C SER A 47 -2.59 -13.83 -4.45
N VAL A 48 -3.71 -14.41 -4.00
CA VAL A 48 -3.94 -14.73 -2.58
C VAL A 48 -2.80 -15.58 -2.01
N ALA A 49 -2.16 -16.42 -2.83
CA ALA A 49 -0.99 -17.22 -2.47
C ALA A 49 0.24 -16.39 -2.04
N ARG A 50 0.29 -15.10 -2.36
CA ARG A 50 1.35 -14.16 -1.94
C ARG A 50 1.01 -13.41 -0.65
N LEU A 51 -0.21 -13.54 -0.13
CA LEU A 51 -0.62 -12.85 1.09
C LEU A 51 -0.22 -13.69 2.32
N GLU A 52 0.48 -13.07 3.26
CA GLU A 52 0.96 -13.72 4.49
C GLU A 52 -0.20 -14.34 5.29
N SER A 53 -1.29 -13.60 5.50
CA SER A 53 -2.46 -14.12 6.23
C SER A 53 -3.12 -15.32 5.56
N TRP A 54 -2.95 -15.48 4.24
CA TRP A 54 -3.41 -16.68 3.52
C TRP A 54 -2.43 -17.83 3.67
N GLN A 55 -1.12 -17.56 3.56
CA GLN A 55 -0.08 -18.57 3.76
C GLN A 55 -0.15 -19.18 5.16
N GLU A 56 -0.42 -18.36 6.17
CA GLU A 56 -0.65 -18.80 7.54
C GLU A 56 -1.89 -19.68 7.65
N ALA A 57 -3.05 -19.22 7.14
CA ALA A 57 -4.32 -19.97 7.20
C ALA A 57 -4.30 -21.28 6.39
N MET A 58 -3.37 -21.43 5.45
CA MET A 58 -3.21 -22.63 4.63
C MET A 58 -2.02 -23.50 5.06
N ALA A 59 -1.36 -23.19 6.19
CA ALA A 59 -0.12 -23.84 6.60
C ALA A 59 -0.27 -25.36 6.81
N ASP A 60 -1.42 -25.80 7.31
CA ASP A 60 -1.78 -27.22 7.51
C ASP A 60 -2.76 -27.75 6.45
N GLY A 61 -3.17 -26.88 5.51
CA GLY A 61 -4.09 -27.21 4.42
C GLY A 61 -5.57 -27.22 4.80
N VAL A 62 -5.95 -26.83 6.03
CA VAL A 62 -7.34 -26.81 6.49
C VAL A 62 -7.65 -25.47 7.15
N ILE A 63 -8.69 -24.78 6.67
CA ILE A 63 -9.19 -23.57 7.34
C ILE A 63 -10.25 -23.98 8.35
N GLU A 64 -9.98 -23.73 9.62
CA GLU A 64 -10.92 -23.97 10.71
C GLU A 64 -11.89 -22.78 10.92
N PRO A 65 -13.08 -23.02 11.51
CA PRO A 65 -14.06 -21.96 11.76
C PRO A 65 -13.51 -20.80 12.59
N HIS A 66 -12.64 -21.08 13.55
CA HIS A 66 -12.07 -20.06 14.43
C HIS A 66 -11.06 -19.16 13.72
N GLU A 67 -10.34 -19.69 12.72
CA GLU A 67 -9.40 -18.93 11.89
C GLU A 67 -10.13 -17.95 10.98
N LEU A 68 -11.27 -18.38 10.42
CA LEU A 68 -12.14 -17.51 9.64
C LEU A 68 -12.69 -16.36 10.48
N GLU A 69 -13.16 -16.63 11.70
CA GLU A 69 -13.61 -15.57 12.61
C GLU A 69 -12.47 -14.62 13.02
N ALA A 70 -11.25 -15.13 13.21
CA ALA A 70 -10.08 -14.30 13.45
C ALA A 70 -9.76 -13.39 12.25
N GLN A 71 -9.83 -13.92 11.01
CA GLN A 71 -9.64 -13.12 9.80
C GLN A 71 -10.71 -12.04 9.64
N LYS A 72 -11.98 -12.36 9.94
CA LYS A 72 -13.08 -11.40 9.96
C LYS A 72 -12.83 -10.29 11.00
N ALA A 73 -12.38 -10.65 12.20
CA ALA A 73 -12.05 -9.67 13.23
C ALA A 73 -10.92 -8.72 12.77
N ARG A 74 -9.86 -9.25 12.13
CA ARG A 74 -8.80 -8.43 11.52
C ARG A 74 -9.34 -7.46 10.48
N LEU A 75 -10.19 -7.93 9.56
CA LEU A 75 -10.80 -7.09 8.53
C LEU A 75 -11.64 -5.96 9.14
N LEU A 76 -12.46 -6.26 10.15
CA LEU A 76 -13.29 -5.25 10.82
C LEU A 76 -12.46 -4.19 11.53
N THR A 77 -11.35 -4.57 12.15
CA THR A 77 -10.41 -3.61 12.76
C THR A 77 -9.82 -2.68 11.70
N LEU A 78 -9.33 -3.22 10.58
CA LEU A 78 -8.77 -2.41 9.50
C LEU A 78 -9.79 -1.44 8.89
N LEU A 79 -11.04 -1.88 8.71
CA LEU A 79 -12.11 -1.01 8.20
C LEU A 79 -12.44 0.12 9.16
N ARG A 80 -12.49 -0.16 10.48
CA ARG A 80 -12.71 0.87 11.51
C ARG A 80 -11.58 1.89 11.59
N GLU A 81 -10.35 1.46 11.35
CA GLU A 81 -9.18 2.35 11.30
C GLU A 81 -9.17 3.19 10.01
N LEU A 82 -9.60 2.61 8.90
CA LEU A 82 -9.64 3.27 7.59
C LEU A 82 -10.74 4.33 7.50
N GLU A 83 -11.96 4.01 7.95
CA GLU A 83 -13.15 4.85 7.80
C GLU A 83 -12.96 6.33 8.19
N PRO A 84 -12.40 6.69 9.38
CA PRO A 84 -12.23 8.08 9.78
C PRO A 84 -11.15 8.84 8.98
N LEU A 85 -10.35 8.15 8.16
CA LEU A 85 -9.35 8.78 7.29
C LEU A 85 -9.94 9.22 5.94
N LEU A 86 -11.18 8.87 5.66
CA LEU A 86 -11.86 9.16 4.41
C LEU A 86 -12.74 10.42 4.60
N ASP A 87 -12.61 11.38 3.69
CA ASP A 87 -13.65 12.40 3.55
C ASP A 87 -14.94 11.79 2.99
N ASP A 88 -16.07 12.48 3.11
CA ASP A 88 -17.38 11.96 2.69
C ASP A 88 -17.41 11.47 1.24
N ALA A 89 -16.73 12.18 0.32
CA ALA A 89 -16.73 11.82 -1.09
C ALA A 89 -15.86 10.58 -1.38
N VAL A 90 -14.77 10.40 -0.64
CA VAL A 90 -13.92 9.21 -0.73
C VAL A 90 -14.58 8.04 -0.01
N HIS A 91 -15.21 8.26 1.14
CA HIS A 91 -15.96 7.27 1.90
C HIS A 91 -17.04 6.62 1.03
N GLU A 92 -17.87 7.44 0.37
CA GLU A 92 -18.91 6.94 -0.54
C GLU A 92 -18.32 6.05 -1.66
N LYS A 93 -17.19 6.45 -2.25
CA LYS A 93 -16.52 5.66 -3.29
C LYS A 93 -15.99 4.33 -2.75
N VAL A 94 -15.36 4.34 -1.58
CA VAL A 94 -14.83 3.12 -0.94
C VAL A 94 -15.99 2.20 -0.56
N THR A 95 -17.06 2.74 0.02
CA THR A 95 -18.29 2.00 0.34
C THR A 95 -18.83 1.32 -0.90
N ARG A 96 -18.97 2.05 -2.02
CA ARG A 96 -19.45 1.45 -3.27
C ARG A 96 -18.56 0.33 -3.78
N VAL A 97 -17.24 0.46 -3.66
CA VAL A 97 -16.29 -0.60 -4.03
C VAL A 97 -16.47 -1.85 -3.16
N LEU A 98 -16.66 -1.69 -1.83
CA LEU A 98 -16.88 -2.80 -0.91
C LEU A 98 -18.23 -3.50 -1.15
N GLU A 99 -19.29 -2.75 -1.49
CA GLU A 99 -20.58 -3.30 -1.87
C GLU A 99 -20.47 -4.18 -3.13
N GLU A 100 -19.86 -3.65 -4.20
CA GLU A 100 -19.68 -4.40 -5.46
C GLU A 100 -18.76 -5.61 -5.26
N TRP A 101 -17.71 -5.49 -4.44
CA TRP A 101 -16.85 -6.62 -4.07
C TRP A 101 -17.64 -7.72 -3.32
N THR A 102 -18.55 -7.33 -2.43
CA THR A 102 -19.43 -8.25 -1.70
C THR A 102 -20.36 -8.98 -2.66
N VAL A 103 -21.00 -8.25 -3.58
CA VAL A 103 -21.85 -8.85 -4.63
C VAL A 103 -21.04 -9.83 -5.48
N PHE A 104 -19.86 -9.42 -5.93
CA PHE A 104 -18.97 -10.28 -6.73
C PHE A 104 -18.58 -11.56 -5.98
N THR A 105 -18.18 -11.45 -4.71
CA THR A 105 -17.83 -12.61 -3.87
C THR A 105 -19.02 -13.55 -3.68
N ALA A 106 -20.23 -13.00 -3.47
CA ALA A 106 -21.45 -13.80 -3.38
C ALA A 106 -21.72 -14.55 -4.69
N MET A 107 -21.60 -13.88 -5.85
CA MET A 107 -21.75 -14.52 -7.16
C MET A 107 -20.73 -15.65 -7.39
N GLN A 108 -19.46 -15.43 -7.06
CA GLN A 108 -18.42 -16.47 -7.16
C GLN A 108 -18.71 -17.66 -6.26
N THR A 109 -19.15 -17.40 -5.03
CA THR A 109 -19.48 -18.46 -4.05
C THR A 109 -20.68 -19.28 -4.52
N THR A 110 -21.74 -18.62 -5.01
CA THR A 110 -22.91 -19.30 -5.57
C THR A 110 -22.52 -20.18 -6.74
N LEU A 111 -21.75 -19.66 -7.71
CA LEU A 111 -21.29 -20.44 -8.86
C LEU A 111 -20.44 -21.65 -8.45
N LEU A 112 -19.54 -21.47 -7.47
CA LEU A 112 -18.73 -22.58 -6.94
C LEU A 112 -19.60 -23.65 -6.27
N VAL A 113 -20.58 -23.26 -5.46
CA VAL A 113 -21.50 -24.20 -4.79
C VAL A 113 -22.34 -24.95 -5.82
N ASP A 114 -22.81 -24.27 -6.87
CA ASP A 114 -23.55 -24.89 -7.96
C ASP A 114 -22.69 -25.92 -8.71
N ASP A 115 -21.43 -25.61 -9.01
CA ASP A 115 -20.49 -26.53 -9.66
C ASP A 115 -20.20 -27.77 -8.79
N LEU A 116 -20.01 -27.59 -7.48
CA LEU A 116 -19.81 -28.70 -6.54
C LEU A 116 -21.09 -29.54 -6.36
N GLY A 117 -22.27 -28.92 -6.46
CA GLY A 117 -23.57 -29.60 -6.36
C GLY A 117 -23.99 -30.34 -7.63
N THR A 118 -23.49 -29.94 -8.81
CA THR A 118 -23.84 -30.51 -10.12
C THR A 118 -22.86 -31.58 -10.62
N GLY A 119 -21.68 -31.74 -10.01
CA GLY A 119 -20.69 -32.78 -10.35
C GLY A 119 -21.06 -34.22 -9.97
N GLY A 120 -22.34 -34.52 -9.70
CA GLY A 120 -22.84 -35.79 -9.14
C GLY A 120 -23.92 -36.51 -9.96
N THR A 121 -23.98 -36.33 -11.28
CA THR A 121 -24.84 -37.14 -12.18
C THR A 121 -24.04 -37.83 -13.27
#